data_AF-A0A385I1L4-F1
#
_entry.id   AF-A0A385I1L4-F1
#
_cell.length_a   1.000
_cell.length_b   1.000
_cell.length_c   1.000
_cell.angle_alpha   90.00
_cell.angle_beta   90.00
_cell.angle_gamma   90.00
#
_symmetry.space_group_name_H-M   'P 1'
#
loop_
_entity.id
_entity.type
_entity.pdbx_description
1 polymer ?
#
loop_
_entity_poly.entity_id
_entity_poly.type
_entity_poly.pdbx_seq_one_letter_code
_entity_poly.pdbx_strand_id
1 'polypeptide(L)'
;MIDHSSVPKTTRNCIKRAPSRRFESGINSQVMIKDDVDKNGQTTYNVIPNAPKTSKSQLHPLTSGVDNKLLRGYEIDIKGRFDRIVPTLKRLSTFQREPDFLAKTDSLTKTELGFGMPLPILEKAWVKGIDMQSLFAWSIFEAYQQISNDFFRCDPLVGASGSMRAKFFEAFLLECGFHLLDITPCADGRLAHTVAYALRLPFSAVRRRSHAGALFDVENTVNRWVKTEHLRYREAKPNPALSPTRYLKIVLYHFSSSDPNHKGCAAHGSSAKDAASAGLARLNDFRQAIENSFCCGASVDLLLIGIDTDTDSIRIHIPGVNGQTDLNTWLDVRDVYEATSNMMVDTARKTIISMVNQAASAGLPDKGMVKFISYLIENNISQIDYVKQFHQAGYADLDHAERFIGVGIGFKEIHLRNLTYFAHLDTVEEGAPDLDVGIKIFTGLNVSRDLPIPIVVRFDYHSNVPGARERAIKDCQRVERAIQERYQKLYNDGMLHILLTVRDRDQHSPPESVKSTIKLEVGGGH
;
A
#
# COMPACT_ATOMS: atom_id res chain seq x y z
N MET A 1 -8.99 -42.12 -34.43
CA MET A 1 -8.19 -42.52 -33.24
C MET A 1 -6.87 -41.81 -33.36
N ILE A 2 -6.74 -40.68 -32.65
CA ILE A 2 -5.62 -39.74 -32.84
C ILE A 2 -4.82 -39.65 -31.54
N ASP A 3 -3.53 -39.69 -31.76
CA ASP A 3 -2.36 -39.84 -30.92
C ASP A 3 -2.24 -38.78 -29.79
N HIS A 4 -1.93 -39.23 -28.59
CA HIS A 4 -1.63 -38.39 -27.42
C HIS A 4 -0.12 -38.17 -27.31
N SER A 5 0.41 -37.21 -28.05
CA SER A 5 1.77 -36.71 -27.82
C SER A 5 1.94 -35.26 -28.30
N SER A 6 1.77 -34.29 -27.39
CA SER A 6 2.47 -32.99 -27.37
C SER A 6 1.79 -32.00 -26.40
N VAL A 7 2.21 -32.00 -25.14
CA VAL A 7 2.00 -30.86 -24.24
C VAL A 7 3.37 -30.19 -24.03
N PRO A 8 3.56 -28.91 -24.43
CA PRO A 8 4.82 -28.24 -24.16
C PRO A 8 4.93 -27.94 -22.66
N LYS A 9 5.93 -28.53 -22.01
CA LYS A 9 6.37 -28.11 -20.67
C LYS A 9 6.97 -26.70 -20.80
N THR A 10 6.23 -25.68 -20.37
CA THR A 10 6.77 -24.34 -20.17
C THR A 10 7.71 -24.35 -18.95
N THR A 11 9.00 -24.46 -19.23
CA THR A 11 10.07 -24.23 -18.26
C THR A 11 9.96 -22.80 -17.72
N ARG A 12 9.80 -22.67 -16.40
CA ARG A 12 9.94 -21.41 -15.66
C ARG A 12 11.40 -20.92 -15.76
N ASN A 13 11.72 -20.23 -16.85
CA ASN A 13 12.98 -19.50 -16.97
C ASN A 13 12.85 -18.15 -16.26
N CYS A 14 13.07 -18.14 -14.94
CA CYS A 14 13.51 -16.92 -14.27
C CYS A 14 14.91 -16.59 -14.79
N ILE A 15 15.03 -15.49 -15.53
CA ILE A 15 16.33 -14.92 -15.85
C ILE A 15 16.98 -14.51 -14.53
N LYS A 16 17.95 -15.30 -14.06
CA LYS A 16 18.86 -14.89 -12.98
C LYS A 16 19.65 -13.68 -13.48
N ARG A 17 19.20 -12.46 -13.17
CA ARG A 17 20.00 -11.24 -13.39
C ARG A 17 21.07 -11.15 -12.30
N ALA A 18 22.30 -10.85 -12.73
CA ALA A 18 23.47 -10.75 -11.87
C ALA A 18 23.31 -9.65 -10.81
N PRO A 19 23.85 -9.84 -9.59
CA PRO A 19 23.81 -8.82 -8.55
C PRO A 19 24.60 -7.57 -8.99
N SER A 20 23.99 -6.39 -8.85
CA SER A 20 24.63 -5.10 -9.10
C SER A 20 25.87 -4.94 -8.22
N ARG A 21 27.01 -4.61 -8.84
CA ARG A 21 28.29 -4.37 -8.16
C ARG A 21 28.13 -3.31 -7.07
N ARG A 22 28.55 -3.66 -5.85
CA ARG A 22 28.74 -2.73 -4.72
C ARG A 22 29.71 -1.63 -5.14
N PHE A 23 29.29 -0.37 -4.99
CA PHE A 23 30.22 0.75 -4.86
C PHE A 23 30.76 0.75 -3.43
N GLU A 24 32.08 0.60 -3.29
CA GLU A 24 32.80 0.86 -2.04
C GLU A 24 32.89 2.38 -1.85
N SER A 25 32.18 2.91 -0.84
CA SER A 25 32.32 4.31 -0.43
C SER A 25 33.52 4.46 0.48
N GLY A 26 34.66 4.86 -0.08
CA GLY A 26 35.77 5.45 0.68
C GLY A 26 35.42 6.89 1.04
N ILE A 27 35.08 7.16 2.29
CA ILE A 27 34.94 8.51 2.82
C ILE A 27 36.26 8.89 3.48
N ASN A 28 37.03 9.73 2.81
CA ASN A 28 38.16 10.47 3.39
C ASN A 28 37.59 11.75 4.01
N SER A 29 37.72 11.88 5.33
CA SER A 29 37.34 13.05 6.10
C SER A 29 38.40 14.15 5.97
N GLN A 30 38.04 15.29 5.39
CA GLN A 30 38.71 16.57 5.61
C GLN A 30 37.68 17.64 5.94
N VAL A 31 37.74 18.10 7.19
CA VAL A 31 36.96 19.20 7.75
C VAL A 31 37.62 20.51 7.34
N MET A 32 36.87 21.42 6.72
CA MET A 32 37.27 22.81 6.51
C MET A 32 36.78 23.62 7.73
N ILE A 33 37.72 24.14 8.51
CA ILE A 33 37.48 25.06 9.64
C ILE A 33 37.36 26.48 9.09
N LYS A 34 36.35 27.23 9.53
CA LYS A 34 36.31 28.70 9.43
C LYS A 34 36.23 29.27 10.84
N ASP A 35 37.24 30.06 11.19
CA ASP A 35 37.34 30.78 12.45
C ASP A 35 36.62 32.13 12.35
N ASP A 36 35.74 32.43 13.30
CA ASP A 36 35.34 33.80 13.63
C ASP A 36 35.40 33.96 15.16
N VAL A 37 36.22 34.91 15.61
CA VAL A 37 36.54 35.16 17.03
C VAL A 37 35.82 36.42 17.51
N ASP A 38 35.05 36.32 18.60
CA ASP A 38 34.43 37.48 19.27
C ASP A 38 35.29 37.99 20.46
N LYS A 39 35.16 39.28 20.75
CA LYS A 39 36.13 40.19 21.40
C LYS A 39 36.39 40.01 22.90
N ASN A 40 35.94 38.93 23.55
CA ASN A 40 36.13 38.75 24.99
C ASN A 40 36.87 37.45 25.40
N GLY A 41 37.54 36.76 24.47
CA GLY A 41 38.58 35.77 24.83
C GLY A 41 38.12 34.60 25.72
N GLN A 42 36.85 34.25 25.71
CA GLN A 42 36.30 33.09 26.42
C GLN A 42 35.57 32.16 25.46
N THR A 43 36.19 31.02 25.16
CA THR A 43 35.54 29.90 24.47
C THR A 43 34.55 29.24 25.43
N THR A 44 33.27 29.55 25.29
CA THR A 44 32.21 28.82 26.00
C THR A 44 31.83 27.58 25.18
N TYR A 45 32.35 26.43 25.59
CA TYR A 45 31.87 25.14 25.09
C TYR A 45 30.53 24.84 25.76
N ASN A 46 29.42 25.11 25.07
CA ASN A 46 28.14 24.51 25.42
C ASN A 46 28.19 23.02 25.06
N VAL A 47 28.75 22.25 25.98
CA VAL A 47 28.66 20.79 26.00
C VAL A 47 27.22 20.44 26.36
N ILE A 48 26.41 20.11 25.35
CA ILE A 48 25.15 19.40 25.57
C ILE A 48 25.52 18.02 26.14
N PRO A 49 25.09 17.64 27.36
CA PRO A 49 25.44 16.36 27.94
C PRO A 49 24.66 15.24 27.23
N ASN A 50 25.40 14.24 26.76
CA ASN A 50 24.95 12.89 26.41
C ASN A 50 23.87 12.78 25.32
N ALA A 51 24.32 12.77 24.06
CA ALA A 51 23.75 11.83 23.10
C ALA A 51 23.85 10.41 23.70
N PRO A 52 22.76 9.63 23.80
CA PRO A 52 22.89 8.26 24.26
C PRO A 52 23.81 7.52 23.29
N LYS A 53 24.90 6.96 23.85
CA LYS A 53 25.72 5.95 23.19
C LYS A 53 24.77 5.00 22.49
N THR A 54 24.92 4.81 21.18
CA THR A 54 24.19 3.81 20.41
C THR A 54 24.57 2.44 20.96
N SER A 55 23.86 1.99 22.01
CA SER A 55 23.74 0.57 22.28
C SER A 55 23.26 -0.03 20.97
N LYS A 56 23.82 -1.17 20.57
CA LYS A 56 23.16 -2.00 19.56
C LYS A 56 21.75 -2.20 20.10
N SER A 57 20.76 -1.49 19.55
CA SER A 57 19.36 -1.63 19.94
C SER A 57 19.04 -3.11 19.77
N GLN A 58 18.94 -3.81 20.89
CA GLN A 58 18.58 -5.20 20.89
C GLN A 58 17.13 -5.24 20.40
N LEU A 59 16.91 -6.02 19.34
CA LEU A 59 15.57 -6.28 18.81
C LEU A 59 14.69 -6.84 19.92
N HIS A 60 13.41 -6.51 19.89
CA HIS A 60 12.41 -7.11 20.76
C HIS A 60 12.43 -8.65 20.58
N PRO A 61 12.29 -9.44 21.65
CA PRO A 61 12.36 -10.92 21.59
C PRO A 61 11.34 -11.56 20.65
N LEU A 62 10.21 -10.88 20.39
CA LEU A 62 9.16 -11.31 19.46
C LEU A 62 9.36 -10.84 18.01
N THR A 63 10.44 -10.11 17.70
CA THR A 63 10.65 -9.56 16.37
C THR A 63 11.13 -10.61 15.37
N SER A 64 10.44 -10.69 14.24
CA SER A 64 10.91 -11.45 13.07
C SER A 64 11.92 -10.65 12.26
N GLY A 65 13.21 -10.84 12.58
CA GLY A 65 14.31 -10.20 11.83
C GLY A 65 14.40 -10.63 10.36
N VAL A 66 13.91 -11.84 10.02
CA VAL A 66 13.88 -12.34 8.63
C VAL A 66 12.81 -11.60 7.83
N ASP A 67 11.59 -11.47 8.38
CA ASP A 67 10.52 -10.70 7.72
C ASP A 67 10.90 -9.22 7.56
N ASN A 68 11.55 -8.61 8.57
CA ASN A 68 12.00 -7.23 8.48
C ASN A 68 12.98 -7.02 7.32
N LYS A 69 13.93 -7.96 7.11
CA LYS A 69 14.86 -7.90 5.97
C LYS A 69 14.15 -8.09 4.63
N LEU A 70 13.17 -9.00 4.56
CA LEU A 70 12.37 -9.22 3.35
C LEU A 70 11.62 -7.95 2.97
N LEU A 71 10.88 -7.37 3.91
CA LEU A 71 10.12 -6.13 3.72
C LEU A 71 11.03 -4.96 3.37
N ARG A 72 12.24 -4.88 3.94
CA ARG A 72 13.21 -3.84 3.61
C ARG A 72 13.74 -4.00 2.19
N GLY A 73 14.05 -5.22 1.78
CA GLY A 73 14.47 -5.52 0.40
C GLY A 73 13.40 -5.14 -0.61
N TYR A 74 12.14 -5.48 -0.32
CA TYR A 74 10.99 -5.10 -1.14
C TYR A 74 10.83 -3.58 -1.21
N GLU A 75 10.89 -2.86 -0.08
CA GLU A 75 10.79 -1.40 -0.06
C GLU A 75 11.88 -0.73 -0.92
N ILE A 76 13.15 -1.13 -0.73
CA ILE A 76 14.29 -0.54 -1.45
C ILE A 76 14.17 -0.80 -2.96
N ASP A 77 13.86 -2.04 -3.36
CA ASP A 77 13.77 -2.39 -4.78
C ASP A 77 12.67 -1.55 -5.46
N ILE A 78 11.46 -1.57 -4.91
CA ILE A 78 10.30 -0.95 -5.54
C ILE A 78 10.41 0.57 -5.56
N LYS A 79 10.73 1.22 -4.42
CA LYS A 79 10.92 2.69 -4.41
C LYS A 79 12.10 3.10 -5.29
N GLY A 80 13.19 2.32 -5.26
CA GLY A 80 14.36 2.57 -6.09
C GLY A 80 14.07 2.56 -7.59
N ARG A 81 13.14 1.73 -8.08
CA ARG A 81 12.72 1.74 -9.50
C ARG A 81 12.13 3.08 -9.92
N PHE A 82 11.31 3.71 -9.07
CA PHE A 82 10.76 5.04 -9.35
C PHE A 82 11.80 6.15 -9.16
N ASP A 83 12.62 6.06 -8.11
CA ASP A 83 13.59 7.10 -7.76
C ASP A 83 14.69 7.27 -8.82
N ARG A 84 14.97 6.22 -9.61
CA ARG A 84 15.90 6.26 -10.75
C ARG A 84 15.36 6.98 -11.99
N ILE A 85 14.05 7.20 -12.10
CA ILE A 85 13.43 7.77 -13.31
C ILE A 85 13.95 9.19 -13.58
N VAL A 86 13.78 10.11 -12.62
CA VAL A 86 14.15 11.52 -12.81
C VAL A 86 15.65 11.69 -13.10
N PRO A 87 16.59 11.06 -12.36
CA PRO A 87 18.02 11.10 -12.70
C PRO A 87 18.32 10.58 -14.11
N THR A 88 17.67 9.49 -14.53
CA THR A 88 17.86 8.91 -15.86
C THR A 88 17.37 9.85 -16.95
N LEU A 89 16.19 10.46 -16.80
CA LEU A 89 15.65 11.44 -17.75
C LEU A 89 16.53 12.70 -17.84
N LYS A 90 17.06 13.18 -16.71
CA LYS A 90 18.03 14.28 -16.71
C LYS A 90 19.28 13.92 -17.51
N ARG A 91 19.82 12.71 -17.35
CA ARG A 91 20.96 12.23 -18.12
C ARG A 91 20.65 12.13 -19.61
N LEU A 92 19.45 11.66 -19.99
CA LEU A 92 19.01 11.63 -21.39
C LEU A 92 19.02 13.01 -22.05
N SER A 93 18.62 14.06 -21.32
CA SER A 93 18.60 15.42 -21.87
C SER A 93 19.97 15.93 -22.33
N THR A 94 21.07 15.42 -21.77
CA THR A 94 22.41 15.96 -22.02
C THR A 94 22.97 15.56 -23.38
N PHE A 95 22.47 14.48 -23.99
CA PHE A 95 22.98 13.95 -25.26
C PHE A 95 21.90 13.87 -26.36
N GLN A 96 20.80 14.62 -26.22
CA GLN A 96 19.65 14.59 -27.14
C GLN A 96 19.97 14.96 -28.61
N ARG A 97 21.11 15.62 -28.86
CA ARG A 97 21.52 16.08 -30.19
C ARG A 97 22.65 15.23 -30.79
N GLU A 98 23.07 14.18 -30.09
CA GLU A 98 24.14 13.32 -30.57
C GLU A 98 23.62 12.34 -31.65
N PRO A 99 24.42 11.99 -32.67
CA PRO A 99 23.98 11.14 -33.78
C PRO A 99 23.59 9.73 -33.34
N ASP A 100 24.12 9.25 -32.21
CA ASP A 100 23.82 7.96 -31.60
C ASP A 100 22.82 8.06 -30.43
N PHE A 101 22.06 9.16 -30.34
CA PHE A 101 21.09 9.43 -29.27
C PHE A 101 20.14 8.24 -29.00
N LEU A 102 19.56 7.63 -30.04
CA LEU A 102 18.63 6.51 -29.88
C LEU A 102 19.30 5.29 -29.26
N ALA A 103 20.51 4.93 -29.72
CA ALA A 103 21.26 3.79 -29.20
C ALA A 103 21.73 4.02 -27.76
N LYS A 104 22.22 5.23 -27.45
CA LYS A 104 22.59 5.63 -26.09
C LYS A 104 21.38 5.62 -25.15
N THR A 105 20.23 6.10 -25.62
CA THR A 105 18.97 6.11 -24.85
C THR A 105 18.52 4.70 -24.52
N ASP A 106 18.48 3.82 -25.51
CA ASP A 106 18.08 2.42 -25.32
C ASP A 106 19.00 1.69 -24.34
N SER A 107 20.32 1.85 -24.49
CA SER A 107 21.32 1.26 -23.59
C SER A 107 21.18 1.77 -22.15
N LEU A 108 21.07 3.09 -21.96
CA LEU A 108 20.94 3.72 -20.65
C LEU A 108 19.65 3.29 -19.96
N THR A 109 18.51 3.34 -20.65
CA THR A 109 17.20 3.08 -20.06
C THR A 109 16.98 1.61 -19.73
N LYS A 110 17.46 0.69 -20.59
CA LYS A 110 17.48 -0.75 -20.27
C LYS A 110 18.37 -1.07 -19.06
N THR A 111 19.47 -0.35 -18.90
CA THR A 111 20.40 -0.55 -17.77
C THR A 111 19.84 0.00 -16.46
N GLU A 112 19.37 1.25 -16.45
CA GLU A 112 18.95 1.95 -15.22
C GLU A 112 17.50 1.65 -14.81
N LEU A 113 16.61 1.50 -15.80
CA LEU A 113 15.16 1.38 -15.60
C LEU A 113 14.63 -0.01 -15.98
N GLY A 114 15.37 -0.77 -16.80
CA GLY A 114 14.98 -2.13 -17.19
C GLY A 114 13.99 -2.23 -18.34
N PHE A 115 13.66 -1.11 -18.98
CA PHE A 115 12.76 -1.01 -20.14
C PHE A 115 13.28 0.01 -21.16
N GLY A 116 12.80 -0.10 -22.40
CA GLY A 116 13.10 0.87 -23.46
C GLY A 116 12.10 2.04 -23.50
N MET A 117 12.48 3.10 -24.20
CA MET A 117 11.65 4.30 -24.37
C MET A 117 10.87 4.27 -25.70
N PRO A 118 9.74 4.99 -25.79
CA PRO A 118 8.92 5.00 -26.99
C PRO A 118 9.62 5.75 -28.12
N LEU A 119 9.96 5.04 -29.20
CA LEU A 119 10.63 5.60 -30.38
C LEU A 119 9.94 6.84 -30.97
N PRO A 120 8.59 6.90 -31.09
CA PRO A 120 7.92 8.09 -31.64
C PRO A 120 8.20 9.39 -30.89
N ILE A 121 8.50 9.31 -29.59
CA ILE A 121 8.85 10.48 -28.76
C ILE A 121 10.32 10.87 -28.99
N LEU A 122 11.21 9.88 -29.12
CA LEU A 122 12.64 10.10 -29.28
C LEU A 122 13.02 10.61 -30.68
N GLU A 123 12.39 10.11 -31.73
CA GLU A 123 12.73 10.45 -33.13
C GLU A 123 12.49 11.93 -33.46
N LYS A 124 11.55 12.57 -32.76
CA LYS A 124 11.23 14.00 -32.95
C LYS A 124 12.10 14.93 -32.07
N ALA A 125 12.93 14.37 -31.19
CA ALA A 125 13.68 15.12 -30.19
C ALA A 125 14.67 16.13 -30.80
N TRP A 126 15.22 15.85 -31.97
CA TRP A 126 16.17 16.76 -32.63
C TRP A 126 15.53 18.05 -33.13
N VAL A 127 14.21 18.06 -33.41
CA VAL A 127 13.49 19.24 -33.91
C VAL A 127 13.02 20.15 -32.78
N LYS A 128 12.31 19.59 -31.79
CA LYS A 128 11.61 20.35 -30.74
C LYS A 128 12.20 20.18 -29.34
N GLY A 129 13.24 19.36 -29.20
CA GLY A 129 13.69 18.84 -27.91
C GLY A 129 12.89 17.59 -27.51
N ILE A 130 13.40 16.86 -26.52
CA ILE A 130 12.72 15.69 -25.94
C ILE A 130 11.46 16.13 -25.19
N ASP A 131 10.32 15.49 -25.47
CA ASP A 131 9.10 15.61 -24.67
C ASP A 131 9.28 14.87 -23.32
N MET A 132 9.81 15.61 -22.34
CA MET A 132 10.12 15.08 -21.01
C MET A 132 8.88 14.76 -20.19
N GLN A 133 7.76 15.46 -20.43
CA GLN A 133 6.51 15.21 -19.72
C GLN A 133 5.98 13.82 -20.09
N SER A 134 5.86 13.54 -21.39
CA SER A 134 5.42 12.23 -21.87
C SER A 134 6.39 11.11 -21.50
N LEU A 135 7.71 11.33 -21.58
CA LEU A 135 8.70 10.32 -21.17
C LEU A 135 8.66 10.03 -19.65
N PHE A 136 8.43 11.04 -18.83
CA PHE A 136 8.26 10.85 -17.40
C PHE A 136 7.03 10.00 -17.10
N ALA A 137 5.86 10.36 -17.65
CA ALA A 137 4.65 9.58 -17.46
C ALA A 137 4.79 8.14 -17.99
N TRP A 138 5.40 7.97 -19.17
CA TRP A 138 5.72 6.65 -19.73
C TRP A 138 6.57 5.82 -18.75
N SER A 139 7.63 6.42 -18.21
CA SER A 139 8.54 5.72 -17.30
C SER A 139 7.85 5.30 -16.00
N ILE A 140 6.94 6.12 -15.47
CA ILE A 140 6.12 5.78 -14.31
C ILE A 140 5.19 4.61 -14.62
N PHE A 141 4.53 4.62 -15.79
CA PHE A 141 3.63 3.55 -16.22
C PHE A 141 4.35 2.22 -16.48
N GLU A 142 5.54 2.26 -17.09
CA GLU A 142 6.37 1.07 -17.27
C GLU A 142 6.90 0.52 -15.95
N ALA A 143 7.37 1.39 -15.04
CA ALA A 143 7.78 0.98 -13.70
C ALA A 143 6.62 0.32 -12.94
N TYR A 144 5.42 0.91 -12.98
CA TYR A 144 4.21 0.32 -12.41
C TYR A 144 3.91 -1.06 -13.00
N GLN A 145 3.92 -1.20 -14.33
CA GLN A 145 3.65 -2.47 -15.00
C GLN A 145 4.67 -3.55 -14.63
N GLN A 146 5.97 -3.22 -14.57
CA GLN A 146 7.00 -4.15 -14.14
C GLN A 146 6.77 -4.64 -12.71
N ILE A 147 6.45 -3.72 -11.79
CA ILE A 147 6.18 -4.05 -10.39
C ILE A 147 4.95 -4.93 -10.26
N SER A 148 3.88 -4.60 -10.98
CA SER A 148 2.65 -5.40 -10.97
C SER A 148 2.93 -6.81 -11.51
N ASN A 149 3.63 -6.91 -12.64
CA ASN A 149 4.05 -8.20 -13.20
C ASN A 149 4.89 -9.02 -12.23
N ASP A 150 5.91 -8.42 -11.62
CA ASP A 150 6.78 -9.11 -10.65
C ASP A 150 5.99 -9.56 -9.41
N PHE A 151 5.06 -8.74 -8.93
CA PHE A 151 4.23 -9.09 -7.78
C PHE A 151 3.43 -10.38 -8.00
N PHE A 152 2.73 -10.50 -9.13
CA PHE A 152 1.91 -11.68 -9.43
C PHE A 152 2.75 -12.89 -9.89
N ARG A 153 3.93 -12.68 -10.47
CA ARG A 153 4.77 -13.78 -10.98
C ARG A 153 5.70 -14.36 -9.91
N CYS A 154 6.21 -13.51 -9.01
CA CYS A 154 7.30 -13.85 -8.12
C CYS A 154 6.89 -13.94 -6.64
N ASP A 155 5.68 -13.48 -6.27
CA ASP A 155 5.21 -13.40 -4.88
C ASP A 155 6.28 -12.84 -3.92
N PRO A 156 6.76 -11.59 -4.14
CA PRO A 156 7.90 -11.04 -3.41
C PRO A 156 7.64 -10.87 -1.90
N LEU A 157 6.37 -10.88 -1.48
CA LEU A 157 5.95 -10.80 -0.09
C LEU A 157 5.55 -12.16 0.51
N VAL A 158 5.67 -13.25 -0.26
CA VAL A 158 5.35 -14.63 0.16
C VAL A 158 3.91 -14.74 0.69
N GLY A 159 3.00 -13.95 0.13
CA GLY A 159 1.64 -13.75 0.60
C GLY A 159 0.57 -14.15 -0.41
N ALA A 160 0.96 -14.74 -1.55
CA ALA A 160 0.04 -15.14 -2.60
C ALA A 160 -0.84 -16.34 -2.20
N SER A 161 -1.95 -16.52 -2.92
CA SER A 161 -2.88 -17.60 -2.66
C SER A 161 -2.18 -18.95 -2.84
N GLY A 162 -2.39 -19.87 -1.90
CA GLY A 162 -1.75 -21.17 -1.90
C GLY A 162 -0.32 -21.19 -1.35
N SER A 163 0.28 -20.03 -1.05
CA SER A 163 1.55 -19.96 -0.32
C SER A 163 1.40 -20.57 1.07
N MET A 164 2.52 -21.04 1.64
CA MET A 164 2.52 -21.64 2.97
C MET A 164 2.04 -20.63 4.03
N ARG A 165 2.48 -19.36 3.93
CA ARG A 165 2.05 -18.28 4.83
C ARG A 165 0.55 -18.01 4.74
N ALA A 166 -0.02 -17.97 3.52
CA ALA A 166 -1.44 -17.77 3.32
C ALA A 166 -2.27 -18.92 3.92
N LYS A 167 -1.90 -20.17 3.64
CA LYS A 167 -2.60 -21.37 4.16
C LYS A 167 -2.58 -21.43 5.69
N PHE A 168 -1.43 -21.16 6.32
CA PHE A 168 -1.32 -21.13 7.77
C PHE A 168 -2.20 -20.04 8.38
N PHE A 169 -2.22 -18.85 7.76
CA PHE A 169 -3.05 -17.76 8.25
C PHE A 169 -4.55 -18.02 8.04
N GLU A 170 -4.96 -18.60 6.91
CA GLU A 170 -6.36 -18.99 6.67
C GLU A 170 -6.86 -20.00 7.70
N ALA A 171 -6.04 -21.01 8.04
CA ALA A 171 -6.36 -21.96 9.10
C ALA A 171 -6.43 -21.28 10.48
N PHE A 172 -5.45 -20.44 10.80
CA PHE A 172 -5.44 -19.64 12.03
C PHE A 172 -6.68 -18.74 12.15
N LEU A 173 -7.11 -18.12 11.05
CA LEU A 173 -8.27 -17.25 11.01
C LEU A 173 -9.56 -18.03 11.33
N LEU A 174 -9.71 -19.23 10.78
CA LEU A 174 -10.82 -20.14 11.10
C LEU A 174 -10.78 -20.60 12.56
N GLU A 175 -9.61 -20.91 13.11
CA GLU A 175 -9.44 -21.24 14.53
C GLU A 175 -9.82 -20.07 15.46
N CYS A 176 -9.64 -18.84 14.99
CA CYS A 176 -10.09 -17.62 15.68
C CYS A 176 -11.60 -17.39 15.56
N GLY A 177 -12.33 -18.22 14.81
CA GLY A 177 -13.77 -18.05 14.61
C GLY A 177 -14.13 -17.14 13.43
N PHE A 178 -13.21 -16.87 12.49
CA PHE A 178 -13.47 -15.99 11.36
C PHE A 178 -13.31 -16.73 10.03
N HIS A 179 -14.32 -16.64 9.15
CA HIS A 179 -14.24 -17.22 7.81
C HIS A 179 -13.80 -16.19 6.75
N LEU A 180 -13.77 -14.91 7.08
CA LEU A 180 -13.30 -13.85 6.19
C LEU A 180 -12.80 -12.67 7.01
N LEU A 181 -11.66 -12.11 6.59
CA LEU A 181 -11.08 -10.90 7.14
C LEU A 181 -11.12 -9.77 6.11
N ASP A 182 -11.93 -8.74 6.39
CA ASP A 182 -12.10 -7.56 5.56
C ASP A 182 -11.59 -6.32 6.28
N ILE A 183 -10.63 -5.66 5.67
CA ILE A 183 -9.90 -4.55 6.26
C ILE A 183 -10.08 -3.30 5.40
N THR A 184 -10.58 -2.24 6.02
CA THR A 184 -10.72 -0.92 5.41
C THR A 184 -9.80 0.08 6.11
N PRO A 185 -8.64 0.42 5.51
CA PRO A 185 -7.87 1.58 5.91
C PRO A 185 -8.36 2.87 5.23
N CYS A 186 -7.89 4.00 5.73
CA CYS A 186 -7.93 5.26 4.99
C CYS A 186 -7.24 5.11 3.61
N ALA A 187 -7.63 5.96 2.67
CA ALA A 187 -7.00 6.10 1.36
C ALA A 187 -5.65 6.83 1.37
N ASP A 188 -5.26 7.37 2.52
CA ASP A 188 -3.94 7.98 2.75
C ASP A 188 -2.81 7.02 2.30
N GLY A 189 -1.89 7.52 1.47
CA GLY A 189 -0.79 6.74 0.89
C GLY A 189 0.14 6.11 1.93
N ARG A 190 0.17 6.65 3.16
CA ARG A 190 0.93 6.07 4.27
C ARG A 190 0.33 4.73 4.72
N LEU A 191 -0.96 4.49 4.51
CA LEU A 191 -1.65 3.23 4.88
C LEU A 191 -1.67 2.19 3.76
N ALA A 192 -1.04 2.45 2.60
CA ALA A 192 -1.00 1.50 1.50
C ALA A 192 -0.32 0.18 1.88
N HIS A 193 0.61 0.20 2.83
CA HIS A 193 1.36 -0.98 3.27
C HIS A 193 0.74 -1.75 4.45
N THR A 194 -0.37 -1.29 5.04
CA THR A 194 -0.81 -1.69 6.39
C THR A 194 -0.97 -3.20 6.55
N VAL A 195 -1.49 -3.88 5.52
CA VAL A 195 -1.67 -5.34 5.53
C VAL A 195 -0.34 -6.07 5.61
N ALA A 196 0.65 -5.71 4.78
CA ALA A 196 1.91 -6.44 4.67
C ALA A 196 2.96 -6.01 5.71
N TYR A 197 2.91 -4.75 6.16
CA TYR A 197 3.89 -4.15 7.08
C TYR A 197 3.33 -4.06 8.50
N ALA A 198 2.38 -3.16 8.77
CA ALA A 198 1.90 -2.93 10.13
C ALA A 198 1.22 -4.15 10.78
N LEU A 199 0.47 -4.94 9.99
CA LEU A 199 -0.27 -6.12 10.48
C LEU A 199 0.39 -7.46 10.11
N ARG A 200 1.39 -7.46 9.23
CA ARG A 200 2.14 -8.65 8.73
C ARG A 200 1.29 -9.81 8.19
N LEU A 201 0.13 -9.48 7.64
CA LEU A 201 -0.83 -10.45 7.12
C LEU A 201 -0.53 -10.80 5.65
N PRO A 202 -0.74 -12.07 5.24
CA PRO A 202 -0.63 -12.45 3.84
C PRO A 202 -1.74 -11.78 3.01
N PHE A 203 -1.35 -10.98 2.02
CA PHE A 203 -2.26 -10.13 1.25
C PHE A 203 -3.36 -10.91 0.49
N SER A 204 -3.17 -12.20 0.21
CA SER A 204 -4.17 -13.01 -0.48
C SER A 204 -5.32 -13.48 0.42
N ALA A 205 -5.07 -13.61 1.73
CA ALA A 205 -6.04 -14.05 2.72
C ALA A 205 -6.81 -12.89 3.37
N VAL A 206 -6.46 -11.65 3.00
CA VAL A 206 -7.09 -10.43 3.50
C VAL A 206 -7.78 -9.72 2.36
N ARG A 207 -9.04 -9.35 2.56
CA ARG A 207 -9.71 -8.41 1.66
C ARG A 207 -9.36 -6.99 2.10
N ARG A 208 -8.64 -6.22 1.28
CA ARG A 208 -8.29 -4.82 1.55
C ARG A 208 -9.04 -3.89 0.59
N ARG A 209 -9.78 -2.91 1.12
CA ARG A 209 -10.31 -1.77 0.34
C ARG A 209 -10.14 -0.46 1.10
N SER A 210 -9.39 0.46 0.52
CA SER A 210 -9.20 1.80 1.08
C SER A 210 -10.31 2.75 0.65
N HIS A 211 -10.72 3.63 1.55
CA HIS A 211 -11.66 4.73 1.31
C HIS A 211 -11.16 5.96 2.06
N ALA A 212 -11.42 7.18 1.56
CA ALA A 212 -11.08 8.38 2.32
C ALA A 212 -11.76 8.35 3.70
N GLY A 213 -10.99 8.70 4.74
CA GLY A 213 -11.46 8.63 6.12
C GLY A 213 -11.83 7.23 6.62
N ALA A 214 -11.46 6.17 5.88
CA ALA A 214 -11.89 4.79 6.11
C ALA A 214 -13.43 4.58 6.06
N LEU A 215 -14.14 5.47 5.36
CA LEU A 215 -15.60 5.41 5.20
C LEU A 215 -15.97 4.47 4.05
N PHE A 216 -15.97 3.16 4.32
CA PHE A 216 -16.37 2.17 3.32
C PHE A 216 -17.87 2.24 2.99
N ASP A 217 -18.19 1.80 1.79
CA ASP A 217 -19.57 1.60 1.35
C ASP A 217 -20.18 0.36 2.02
N VAL A 218 -21.22 0.61 2.83
CA VAL A 218 -21.94 -0.40 3.59
C VAL A 218 -22.65 -1.38 2.66
N GLU A 219 -23.37 -0.92 1.64
CA GLU A 219 -24.12 -1.77 0.73
C GLU A 219 -23.20 -2.69 -0.07
N ASN A 220 -22.09 -2.14 -0.58
CA ASN A 220 -21.08 -2.93 -1.27
C ASN A 220 -20.44 -3.98 -0.35
N THR A 221 -20.31 -3.70 0.94
CA THR A 221 -19.78 -4.65 1.92
C THR A 221 -20.83 -5.69 2.32
N VAL A 222 -22.12 -5.33 2.44
CA VAL A 222 -23.24 -6.28 2.59
C VAL A 222 -23.29 -7.25 1.41
N ASN A 223 -23.21 -6.74 0.18
CA ASN A 223 -23.16 -7.56 -1.03
C ASN A 223 -21.96 -8.53 -1.01
N ARG A 224 -20.83 -8.11 -0.42
CA ARG A 224 -19.68 -9.01 -0.24
C ARG A 224 -19.96 -10.09 0.80
N TRP A 225 -20.55 -9.74 1.94
CA TRP A 225 -20.96 -10.71 2.96
C TRP A 225 -21.90 -11.77 2.37
N VAL A 226 -22.94 -11.35 1.64
CA VAL A 226 -23.90 -12.24 0.97
C VAL A 226 -23.19 -13.22 0.04
N LYS A 227 -22.27 -12.73 -0.81
CA LYS A 227 -21.49 -13.59 -1.72
C LYS A 227 -20.64 -14.61 -0.97
N THR A 228 -20.06 -14.23 0.16
CA THR A 228 -19.25 -15.13 1.00
C THR A 228 -20.11 -16.20 1.68
N GLU A 229 -21.22 -15.80 2.32
CA GLU A 229 -22.15 -16.74 2.95
C GLU A 229 -22.76 -17.70 1.93
N HIS A 230 -23.18 -17.19 0.77
CA HIS A 230 -23.69 -18.02 -0.32
C HIS A 230 -22.67 -19.07 -0.77
N LEU A 231 -21.38 -18.72 -0.84
CA LEU A 231 -20.31 -19.65 -1.17
C LEU A 231 -20.11 -20.71 -0.06
N ARG A 232 -20.22 -20.34 1.22
CA ARG A 232 -20.19 -21.30 2.34
C ARG A 232 -21.34 -22.28 2.30
N TYR A 233 -22.54 -21.83 1.93
CA TYR A 233 -23.71 -22.72 1.79
C TYR A 233 -23.59 -23.65 0.58
N ARG A 234 -23.11 -23.15 -0.56
CA ARG A 234 -23.09 -23.93 -1.81
C ARG A 234 -21.86 -24.81 -1.98
N GLU A 235 -20.71 -24.37 -1.50
CA GLU A 235 -19.42 -25.02 -1.74
C GLU A 235 -18.64 -25.35 -0.46
N ALA A 236 -19.17 -25.03 0.72
CA ALA A 236 -18.48 -25.17 2.00
C ALA A 236 -17.09 -24.49 2.00
N LYS A 237 -16.96 -23.37 1.28
CA LYS A 237 -15.72 -22.58 1.20
C LYS A 237 -15.87 -21.21 1.89
N PRO A 238 -14.88 -20.79 2.69
CA PRO A 238 -13.68 -21.55 3.09
C PRO A 238 -13.98 -22.65 4.12
N ASN A 239 -15.18 -22.65 4.70
CA ASN A 239 -15.70 -23.69 5.58
C ASN A 239 -17.22 -23.86 5.38
N PRO A 240 -17.84 -24.93 5.92
CA PRO A 240 -19.28 -25.09 5.90
C PRO A 240 -20.03 -23.91 6.56
N ALA A 241 -21.22 -23.58 6.04
CA ALA A 241 -22.06 -22.48 6.57
C ALA A 241 -22.46 -22.67 8.04
N LEU A 242 -22.62 -23.91 8.49
CA LEU A 242 -22.97 -24.24 9.88
C LEU A 242 -21.78 -24.22 10.85
N SER A 243 -20.55 -24.05 10.35
CA SER A 243 -19.40 -23.84 11.23
C SER A 243 -19.56 -22.52 12.00
N PRO A 244 -19.19 -22.48 13.30
CA PRO A 244 -19.39 -21.32 14.17
C PRO A 244 -18.33 -20.25 13.89
N THR A 245 -18.35 -19.67 12.68
CA THR A 245 -17.44 -18.61 12.27
C THR A 245 -18.19 -17.41 11.71
N ARG A 246 -17.64 -16.21 11.87
CA ARG A 246 -18.22 -14.95 11.37
C ARG A 246 -17.32 -14.24 10.36
N TYR A 247 -17.92 -13.28 9.68
CA TYR A 247 -17.22 -12.29 8.87
C TYR A 247 -16.65 -11.24 9.83
N LEU A 248 -15.33 -11.01 9.78
CA LEU A 248 -14.67 -9.98 10.57
C LEU A 248 -14.41 -8.74 9.71
N LYS A 249 -14.98 -7.60 10.10
CA LYS A 249 -14.74 -6.30 9.48
C LYS A 249 -13.86 -5.44 10.39
N ILE A 250 -12.75 -4.95 9.86
CA ILE A 250 -11.82 -4.05 10.54
C ILE A 250 -11.82 -2.68 9.85
N VAL A 251 -11.94 -1.62 10.63
CA VAL A 251 -11.63 -0.26 10.17
C VAL A 251 -10.31 0.20 10.79
N LEU A 252 -9.42 0.74 9.95
CA LEU A 252 -8.16 1.36 10.34
C LEU A 252 -8.23 2.87 10.10
N TYR A 253 -8.45 3.62 11.16
CA TYR A 253 -8.23 5.06 11.15
C TYR A 253 -6.76 5.36 11.43
N HIS A 254 -6.31 6.57 11.14
CA HIS A 254 -4.91 6.94 11.37
C HIS A 254 -4.76 8.30 12.02
N PHE A 255 -3.61 8.49 12.64
CA PHE A 255 -3.19 9.72 13.30
C PHE A 255 -1.67 9.87 13.19
N SER A 256 -1.16 11.05 13.51
CA SER A 256 0.27 11.30 13.68
C SER A 256 0.50 11.63 15.15
N SER A 257 1.47 10.98 15.79
CA SER A 257 1.81 11.26 17.19
C SER A 257 2.69 12.50 17.35
N SER A 258 3.51 12.83 16.33
CA SER A 258 4.39 13.99 16.32
C SER A 258 3.68 15.28 15.91
N ASP A 259 2.67 15.21 15.04
CA ASP A 259 1.87 16.38 14.63
C ASP A 259 0.37 16.06 14.48
N PRO A 260 -0.35 15.87 15.62
CA PRO A 260 -1.74 15.43 15.61
C PRO A 260 -2.70 16.41 14.92
N ASN A 261 -2.40 17.71 14.95
CA ASN A 261 -3.31 18.75 14.47
C ASN A 261 -3.20 18.99 12.96
N HIS A 262 -2.15 18.50 12.30
CA HIS A 262 -1.94 18.76 10.87
C HIS A 262 -1.64 17.50 10.03
N LYS A 263 -1.09 16.43 10.64
CA LYS A 263 -0.64 15.23 9.90
C LYS A 263 -1.50 13.99 10.17
N GLY A 264 -2.65 14.16 10.81
CA GLY A 264 -3.68 13.13 10.97
C GLY A 264 -4.49 12.90 9.70
N CYS A 265 -5.72 12.38 9.85
CA CYS A 265 -6.60 12.12 8.72
C CYS A 265 -7.24 13.41 8.18
N ALA A 266 -6.86 13.83 6.97
CA ALA A 266 -7.39 15.04 6.35
C ALA A 266 -8.93 15.02 6.16
N ALA A 267 -9.50 13.84 5.87
CA ALA A 267 -10.95 13.66 5.73
C ALA A 267 -11.73 13.95 7.01
N HIS A 268 -11.05 13.92 8.16
CA HIS A 268 -11.60 14.17 9.50
C HIS A 268 -10.94 15.37 10.16
N GLY A 269 -10.43 16.33 9.37
CA GLY A 269 -9.82 17.56 9.90
C GLY A 269 -8.60 17.32 10.80
N SER A 270 -7.84 16.25 10.55
CA SER A 270 -6.72 15.78 11.39
C SER A 270 -7.12 15.29 12.79
N SER A 271 -8.42 15.24 13.13
CA SER A 271 -8.90 14.78 14.44
C SER A 271 -8.92 13.26 14.52
N ALA A 272 -8.01 12.69 15.32
CA ALA A 272 -7.97 11.25 15.59
C ALA A 272 -9.25 10.74 16.27
N LYS A 273 -9.88 11.60 17.08
CA LYS A 273 -11.16 11.30 17.74
C LYS A 273 -12.30 11.17 16.74
N ASP A 274 -12.41 12.13 15.83
CA ASP A 274 -13.48 12.12 14.83
C ASP A 274 -13.28 10.99 13.82
N ALA A 275 -12.02 10.71 13.45
CA ALA A 275 -11.68 9.57 12.60
C ALA A 275 -12.05 8.22 13.25
N ALA A 276 -11.77 8.04 14.54
CA ALA A 276 -12.14 6.82 15.27
C ALA A 276 -13.68 6.70 15.41
N SER A 277 -14.36 7.80 15.76
CA SER A 277 -15.81 7.86 15.90
C SER A 277 -16.53 7.53 14.59
N ALA A 278 -16.12 8.15 13.48
CA ALA A 278 -16.68 7.90 12.16
C ALA A 278 -16.44 6.46 11.69
N GLY A 279 -15.25 5.91 11.96
CA GLY A 279 -14.92 4.52 11.69
C GLY A 279 -15.81 3.53 12.46
N LEU A 280 -16.02 3.77 13.76
CA LEU A 280 -16.89 2.94 14.60
C LEU A 280 -18.35 3.05 14.18
N ALA A 281 -18.84 4.25 13.88
CA ALA A 281 -20.19 4.46 13.37
C ALA A 281 -20.41 3.64 12.09
N ARG A 282 -19.46 3.69 11.15
CA ARG A 282 -19.56 2.93 9.90
C ARG A 282 -19.50 1.41 10.10
N LEU A 283 -18.71 0.91 11.05
CA LEU A 283 -18.72 -0.49 11.46
C LEU A 283 -20.09 -0.92 12.01
N ASN A 284 -20.71 -0.07 12.83
CA ASN A 284 -22.04 -0.32 13.38
C ASN A 284 -23.13 -0.29 12.31
N ASP A 285 -23.09 0.67 11.37
CA ASP A 285 -24.01 0.71 10.23
C ASP A 285 -23.98 -0.62 9.46
N PHE A 286 -22.79 -1.17 9.22
CA PHE A 286 -22.63 -2.45 8.52
C PHE A 286 -23.24 -3.62 9.28
N ARG A 287 -22.94 -3.75 10.58
CA ARG A 287 -23.55 -4.81 11.40
C ARG A 287 -25.07 -4.67 11.45
N GLN A 288 -25.57 -3.45 11.65
CA GLN A 288 -27.01 -3.17 11.68
C GLN A 288 -27.68 -3.50 10.35
N ALA A 289 -27.04 -3.19 9.22
CA ALA A 289 -27.55 -3.55 7.90
C ALA A 289 -27.68 -5.07 7.73
N ILE A 290 -26.72 -5.86 8.23
CA ILE A 290 -26.81 -7.33 8.22
C ILE A 290 -27.92 -7.83 9.13
N GLU A 291 -27.93 -7.41 10.39
CA GLU A 291 -28.88 -7.88 11.41
C GLU A 291 -30.33 -7.53 11.08
N ASN A 292 -30.57 -6.39 10.42
CA ASN A 292 -31.91 -5.97 10.02
C ASN A 292 -32.38 -6.62 8.71
N SER A 293 -31.46 -6.92 7.78
CA SER A 293 -31.82 -7.38 6.44
C SER A 293 -31.88 -8.91 6.33
N PHE A 294 -31.22 -9.63 7.24
CA PHE A 294 -31.12 -11.10 7.20
C PHE A 294 -31.60 -11.72 8.51
N CYS A 295 -32.52 -12.68 8.39
CA CYS A 295 -33.14 -13.36 9.54
C CYS A 295 -32.21 -14.33 10.28
N CYS A 296 -32.74 -15.03 11.28
CA CYS A 296 -32.09 -16.16 11.97
C CYS A 296 -30.77 -15.82 12.70
N GLY A 297 -30.62 -14.57 13.17
CA GLY A 297 -29.45 -14.15 13.95
C GLY A 297 -28.19 -13.93 13.11
N ALA A 298 -28.33 -13.60 11.83
CA ALA A 298 -27.20 -13.19 10.99
C ALA A 298 -26.49 -11.98 11.61
N SER A 299 -25.18 -12.05 11.76
CA SER A 299 -24.36 -10.99 12.35
C SER A 299 -22.89 -11.11 11.91
N VAL A 300 -22.07 -10.14 12.30
CA VAL A 300 -20.67 -9.98 11.93
C VAL A 300 -19.85 -9.51 13.13
N ASP A 301 -18.55 -9.80 13.14
CA ASP A 301 -17.64 -9.27 14.16
C ASP A 301 -16.94 -8.02 13.64
N LEU A 302 -16.68 -7.08 14.56
CA LEU A 302 -16.14 -5.75 14.26
C LEU A 302 -14.86 -5.51 15.07
N LEU A 303 -13.89 -4.82 14.48
CA LEU A 303 -12.69 -4.35 15.20
C LEU A 303 -12.28 -2.97 14.70
N LEU A 304 -11.95 -2.08 15.63
CA LEU A 304 -11.44 -0.74 15.33
C LEU A 304 -9.98 -0.64 15.74
N ILE A 305 -9.13 -0.21 14.81
CA ILE A 305 -7.69 -0.04 15.02
C ILE A 305 -7.28 1.37 14.59
N GLY A 306 -6.49 2.05 15.42
CA GLY A 306 -5.78 3.26 15.04
C GLY A 306 -4.34 2.93 14.65
N ILE A 307 -3.81 3.55 13.60
CA ILE A 307 -2.39 3.48 13.23
C ILE A 307 -1.72 4.85 13.36
N ASP A 308 -0.58 4.89 14.04
CA ASP A 308 0.30 6.04 14.09
C ASP A 308 1.18 6.06 12.84
N THR A 309 0.96 7.01 11.93
CA THR A 309 1.66 7.09 10.64
C THR A 309 3.15 7.45 10.76
N ASP A 310 3.58 7.86 11.94
CA ASP A 310 4.96 8.26 12.21
C ASP A 310 5.81 7.04 12.55
N THR A 311 5.20 6.03 13.19
CA THR A 311 5.90 4.87 13.77
C THR A 311 5.37 3.52 13.30
N ASP A 312 4.26 3.50 12.54
CA ASP A 312 3.43 2.33 12.20
C ASP A 312 2.94 1.52 13.41
N SER A 313 3.07 2.06 14.62
CA SER A 313 2.48 1.44 15.81
C SER A 313 0.96 1.49 15.72
N ILE A 314 0.31 0.44 16.22
CA ILE A 314 -1.16 0.39 16.26
C ILE A 314 -1.68 0.54 17.69
N ARG A 315 -2.88 1.09 17.80
CA ARG A 315 -3.71 1.03 19.01
C ARG A 315 -5.01 0.30 18.68
N ILE A 316 -5.38 -0.67 19.51
CA ILE A 316 -6.51 -1.55 19.25
C ILE A 316 -7.60 -1.25 20.27
N HIS A 317 -8.81 -0.94 19.79
CA HIS A 317 -9.98 -0.83 20.65
C HIS A 317 -10.54 -2.24 20.87
N ILE A 318 -10.43 -2.73 22.10
CA ILE A 318 -10.80 -4.12 22.42
C ILE A 318 -12.33 -4.23 22.48
N PRO A 319 -12.96 -5.05 21.61
CA PRO A 319 -14.41 -5.16 21.59
C PRO A 319 -14.91 -6.06 22.72
N GLY A 320 -16.07 -5.74 23.28
CA GLY A 320 -16.80 -6.62 24.19
C GLY A 320 -17.41 -7.83 23.46
N VAL A 321 -17.91 -8.80 24.22
CA VAL A 321 -18.57 -10.03 23.69
C VAL A 321 -19.76 -9.73 22.75
N ASN A 322 -20.42 -8.59 22.92
CA ASN A 322 -21.53 -8.12 22.10
C ASN A 322 -21.10 -7.20 20.94
N GLY A 323 -19.79 -7.07 20.71
CA GLY A 323 -19.20 -6.17 19.71
C GLY A 323 -19.18 -4.68 20.11
N GLN A 324 -19.58 -4.32 21.34
CA GLN A 324 -19.46 -2.94 21.81
C GLN A 324 -17.99 -2.54 21.93
N THR A 325 -17.69 -1.30 21.57
CA THR A 325 -16.33 -0.75 21.56
C THR A 325 -16.35 0.59 22.28
N ASP A 326 -15.51 0.76 23.31
CA ASP A 326 -15.30 2.05 23.96
C ASP A 326 -14.20 2.84 23.23
N LEU A 327 -14.54 4.04 22.77
CA LEU A 327 -13.60 4.92 22.06
C LEU A 327 -12.59 5.60 22.98
N ASN A 328 -12.85 5.64 24.29
CA ASN A 328 -11.95 6.28 25.27
C ASN A 328 -10.86 5.34 25.78
N THR A 329 -10.95 4.05 25.46
CA THR A 329 -10.00 3.03 25.87
C THR A 329 -9.47 2.24 24.68
N TRP A 330 -8.17 2.02 24.65
CA TRP A 330 -7.49 1.20 23.65
C TRP A 330 -6.24 0.61 24.27
N LEU A 331 -5.73 -0.46 23.68
CA LEU A 331 -4.41 -1.00 23.97
C LEU A 331 -3.42 -0.47 22.93
N ASP A 332 -2.48 0.38 23.34
CA ASP A 332 -1.38 0.83 22.48
C ASP A 332 -0.28 -0.23 22.44
N VAL A 333 0.12 -0.65 21.23
CA VAL A 333 1.15 -1.69 21.08
C VAL A 333 2.52 -1.20 21.55
N ARG A 334 2.76 0.11 21.66
CA ARG A 334 3.99 0.65 22.26
C ARG A 334 4.10 0.30 23.73
N ASP A 335 3.01 0.40 24.48
CA ASP A 335 2.99 0.02 25.90
C ASP A 335 3.27 -1.47 26.06
N VAL A 336 2.71 -2.30 25.17
CA VAL A 336 2.97 -3.75 25.13
C VAL A 336 4.43 -4.02 24.80
N TYR A 337 4.97 -3.36 23.76
CA TYR A 337 6.36 -3.48 23.34
C TYR A 337 7.31 -3.19 24.52
N GLU A 338 7.07 -2.10 25.25
CA GLU A 338 7.90 -1.72 26.40
C GLU A 338 7.80 -2.75 27.52
N ALA A 339 6.58 -3.16 27.87
CA ALA A 339 6.32 -4.15 28.91
C ALA A 339 6.96 -5.51 28.62
N THR A 340 7.04 -5.92 27.35
CA THR A 340 7.55 -7.24 26.95
C THR A 340 8.99 -7.26 26.43
N SER A 341 9.63 -6.09 26.30
CA SER A 341 10.96 -5.92 25.69
C SER A 341 12.08 -6.77 26.30
N ASN A 342 12.03 -7.01 27.61
CA ASN A 342 13.05 -7.76 28.36
C ASN A 342 12.56 -9.15 28.81
N MET A 343 11.43 -9.62 28.29
CA MET A 343 10.85 -10.91 28.65
C MET A 343 11.33 -12.05 27.72
N MET A 344 11.28 -13.29 28.20
CA MET A 344 11.37 -14.44 27.31
C MET A 344 10.14 -14.53 26.41
N VAL A 345 10.28 -15.10 25.20
CA VAL A 345 9.23 -15.21 24.18
C VAL A 345 7.89 -15.73 24.73
N ASP A 346 7.90 -16.85 25.46
CA ASP A 346 6.67 -17.44 25.99
C ASP A 346 6.02 -16.59 27.08
N THR A 347 6.84 -15.92 27.91
CA THR A 347 6.35 -14.98 28.92
C THR A 347 5.75 -13.75 28.25
N ALA A 348 6.43 -13.19 27.25
CA ALA A 348 5.95 -12.05 26.48
C ALA A 348 4.58 -12.33 25.85
N ARG A 349 4.39 -13.50 25.22
CA ARG A 349 3.09 -13.90 24.64
C ARG A 349 1.98 -14.02 25.67
N LYS A 350 2.26 -14.58 26.85
CA LYS A 350 1.30 -14.62 27.96
C LYS A 350 0.95 -13.23 28.46
N THR A 351 1.94 -12.34 28.56
CA THR A 351 1.74 -10.93 28.93
C THR A 351 0.86 -10.21 27.92
N ILE A 352 1.06 -10.41 26.60
CA ILE A 352 0.20 -9.85 25.55
C ILE A 352 -1.26 -10.24 25.80
N ILE A 353 -1.54 -11.53 26.00
CA ILE A 353 -2.91 -12.02 26.27
C ILE A 353 -3.48 -11.37 27.54
N SER A 354 -2.69 -11.26 28.60
CA SER A 354 -3.10 -10.60 29.84
C SER A 354 -3.46 -9.13 29.61
N MET A 355 -2.64 -8.38 28.88
CA MET A 355 -2.87 -6.97 28.58
C MET A 355 -4.10 -6.77 27.69
N VAL A 356 -4.35 -7.65 26.72
CA VAL A 356 -5.57 -7.64 25.90
C VAL A 356 -6.82 -7.81 26.77
N ASN A 357 -6.81 -8.79 27.69
CA ASN A 357 -7.94 -9.01 28.59
C ASN A 357 -8.13 -7.85 29.59
N GLN A 358 -7.05 -7.24 30.06
CA GLN A 358 -7.11 -6.09 30.98
C GLN A 358 -7.64 -4.82 30.29
N ALA A 359 -7.32 -4.63 29.00
CA ALA A 359 -7.78 -3.49 28.22
C ALA A 359 -9.25 -3.62 27.74
N ALA A 360 -9.91 -4.75 27.99
CA ALA A 360 -11.28 -5.03 27.58
C ALA A 360 -12.34 -4.32 28.45
N SER A 361 -12.42 -2.99 28.32
CA SER A 361 -13.33 -2.13 29.11
C SER A 361 -14.82 -2.40 28.85
N ALA A 362 -15.19 -2.82 27.63
CA ALA A 362 -16.56 -3.13 27.22
C ALA A 362 -16.98 -4.59 27.53
N GLY A 363 -16.19 -5.31 28.33
CA GLY A 363 -16.36 -6.73 28.64
C GLY A 363 -15.37 -7.61 27.87
N LEU A 364 -15.16 -8.84 28.34
CA LEU A 364 -14.18 -9.75 27.76
C LEU A 364 -14.60 -10.19 26.34
N PRO A 365 -13.71 -10.10 25.33
CA PRO A 365 -13.97 -10.65 24.01
C PRO A 365 -13.98 -12.18 24.04
N ASP A 366 -14.53 -12.79 22.99
CA ASP A 366 -14.39 -14.23 22.76
C ASP A 366 -12.92 -14.63 22.61
N LYS A 367 -12.59 -15.87 23.03
CA LYS A 367 -11.22 -16.41 22.98
C LYS A 367 -10.57 -16.29 21.60
N GLY A 368 -11.37 -16.45 20.54
CA GLY A 368 -10.93 -16.33 19.15
C GLY A 368 -10.48 -14.90 18.80
N MET A 369 -11.24 -13.89 19.24
CA MET A 369 -10.90 -12.48 19.09
C MET A 369 -9.63 -12.12 19.88
N VAL A 370 -9.51 -12.58 21.14
CA VAL A 370 -8.29 -12.37 21.95
C VAL A 370 -7.06 -12.98 21.28
N LYS A 371 -7.19 -14.20 20.74
CA LYS A 371 -6.12 -14.88 19.98
C LYS A 371 -5.73 -14.09 18.73
N PHE A 372 -6.71 -13.58 17.99
CA PHE A 372 -6.48 -12.78 16.78
C PHE A 372 -5.80 -11.44 17.10
N ILE A 373 -6.28 -10.71 18.11
CA ILE A 373 -5.68 -9.44 18.56
C ILE A 373 -4.23 -9.66 19.01
N SER A 374 -3.98 -10.72 19.80
CA SER A 374 -2.62 -11.04 20.27
C SER A 374 -1.66 -11.30 19.11
N TYR A 375 -2.13 -11.95 18.04
CA TYR A 375 -1.36 -12.17 16.81
C TYR A 375 -1.04 -10.86 16.09
N LEU A 376 -2.00 -9.92 16.00
CA LEU A 376 -1.75 -8.59 15.43
C LEU A 376 -0.73 -7.79 16.23
N ILE A 377 -0.79 -7.87 17.57
CA ILE A 377 0.15 -7.19 18.46
C ILE A 377 1.57 -7.73 18.27
N GLU A 378 1.76 -9.05 18.28
CA GLU A 378 3.06 -9.68 18.03
C GLU A 378 3.64 -9.29 16.66
N ASN A 379 2.79 -9.25 15.64
CA ASN A 379 3.17 -8.79 14.30
C ASN A 379 3.58 -7.30 14.29
N ASN A 380 2.84 -6.44 14.98
CA ASN A 380 3.12 -5.01 15.00
C ASN A 380 4.37 -4.66 15.82
N ILE A 381 4.72 -5.44 16.84
CA ILE A 381 6.03 -5.35 17.52
C ILE A 381 7.19 -5.47 16.52
N SER A 382 7.11 -6.41 15.56
CA SER A 382 8.12 -6.52 14.49
C SER A 382 8.16 -5.27 13.60
N GLN A 383 7.03 -4.59 13.41
CA GLN A 383 6.96 -3.35 12.64
C GLN A 383 7.55 -2.16 13.41
N ILE A 384 7.30 -2.04 14.71
CA ILE A 384 7.95 -1.02 15.55
C ILE A 384 9.48 -1.13 15.43
N ASP A 385 10.01 -2.36 15.52
CA ASP A 385 11.44 -2.60 15.32
C ASP A 385 11.91 -2.33 13.89
N TYR A 386 11.08 -2.60 12.88
CA TYR A 386 11.39 -2.25 11.49
C TYR A 386 11.64 -0.75 11.34
N VAL A 387 10.74 0.08 11.89
CA VAL A 387 10.85 1.54 11.84
C VAL A 387 12.05 2.03 12.66
N LYS A 388 12.28 1.47 13.84
CA LYS A 388 13.48 1.76 14.65
C LYS A 388 14.77 1.47 13.89
N GLN A 389 14.85 0.32 13.22
CA GLN A 389 16.06 -0.12 12.51
C GLN A 389 16.35 0.66 11.23
N PHE A 390 15.32 0.90 10.41
CA PHE A 390 15.53 1.40 9.04
C PHE A 390 15.09 2.85 8.83
N HIS A 391 14.39 3.42 9.80
CA HIS A 391 13.86 4.78 9.75
C HIS A 391 14.15 5.57 11.04
N GLN A 392 15.21 5.24 11.80
CA GLN A 392 15.63 6.03 12.98
C GLN A 392 14.49 6.29 14.00
N ALA A 393 13.62 5.29 14.19
CA ALA A 393 12.46 5.33 15.08
C ALA A 393 11.30 6.26 14.66
N GLY A 394 11.34 6.83 13.44
CA GLY A 394 10.20 7.54 12.86
C GLY A 394 10.41 7.88 11.38
N TYR A 395 9.35 7.79 10.57
CA TYR A 395 9.45 8.08 9.14
C TYR A 395 9.87 9.54 8.88
N ALA A 396 10.94 9.73 8.10
CA ALA A 396 11.38 11.06 7.69
C ALA A 396 10.42 11.73 6.69
N ASP A 397 9.72 10.91 5.89
CA ASP A 397 8.63 11.34 5.02
C ASP A 397 7.31 11.41 5.80
N LEU A 398 7.21 12.39 6.70
CA LEU A 398 5.97 12.68 7.45
C LEU A 398 4.80 13.07 6.53
N ASP A 399 5.14 13.55 5.32
CA ASP A 399 4.22 14.02 4.29
C ASP A 399 4.00 13.03 3.14
N HIS A 400 3.16 13.45 2.20
CA HIS A 400 2.89 12.83 0.91
C HIS A 400 4.17 12.73 0.07
N ALA A 401 4.41 11.55 -0.49
CA ALA A 401 5.49 11.30 -1.43
C ALA A 401 5.04 10.33 -2.54
N GLU A 402 3.76 10.26 -2.85
CA GLU A 402 3.22 9.28 -3.80
C GLU A 402 3.82 9.47 -5.20
N ARG A 403 4.04 8.35 -5.92
CA ARG A 403 4.66 8.36 -7.26
C ARG A 403 3.62 8.42 -8.39
N PHE A 404 2.40 7.95 -8.13
CA PHE A 404 1.25 8.06 -9.04
C PHE A 404 -0.08 7.96 -8.30
N ILE A 405 -1.16 8.41 -8.94
CA ILE A 405 -2.54 8.26 -8.45
C ILE A 405 -3.14 6.96 -9.00
N GLY A 406 -3.65 6.09 -8.13
CA GLY A 406 -4.44 4.93 -8.52
C GLY A 406 -5.93 5.23 -8.40
N VAL A 407 -6.71 4.95 -9.45
CA VAL A 407 -8.16 5.19 -9.51
C VAL A 407 -8.90 3.89 -9.79
N GLY A 408 -10.02 3.67 -9.10
CA GLY A 408 -10.93 2.56 -9.37
C GLY A 408 -11.03 1.58 -8.19
N ILE A 409 -10.79 0.29 -8.46
CA ILE A 409 -10.96 -0.80 -7.48
C ILE A 409 -9.59 -1.28 -6.97
N GLY A 410 -9.26 -0.93 -5.72
CA GLY A 410 -7.97 -1.03 -5.01
C GLY A 410 -6.88 -1.98 -5.55
N PHE A 411 -5.66 -1.46 -5.74
CA PHE A 411 -4.47 -2.16 -6.24
C PHE A 411 -4.01 -3.27 -5.29
N LYS A 412 -3.99 -4.53 -5.77
CA LYS A 412 -3.64 -5.70 -4.94
C LYS A 412 -2.13 -5.85 -4.80
N GLU A 413 -1.39 -5.36 -5.78
CA GLU A 413 0.07 -5.40 -5.86
C GLU A 413 0.74 -4.25 -5.09
N ILE A 414 -0.02 -3.24 -4.64
CA ILE A 414 0.54 -2.08 -3.96
C ILE A 414 0.46 -2.26 -2.44
N HIS A 415 1.61 -2.51 -1.85
CA HIS A 415 1.82 -2.75 -0.42
C HIS A 415 2.97 -1.90 0.13
N LEU A 416 3.07 -0.62 -0.27
CA LEU A 416 4.18 0.26 0.13
C LEU A 416 3.71 1.65 0.53
N ARG A 417 4.24 2.14 1.66
CA ARG A 417 4.05 3.49 2.17
C ARG A 417 4.43 4.51 1.11
N ASN A 418 3.56 5.49 0.87
CA ASN A 418 3.78 6.61 -0.03
C ASN A 418 4.19 6.19 -1.46
N LEU A 419 3.73 5.02 -1.94
CA LEU A 419 3.93 4.65 -3.34
C LEU A 419 2.82 5.22 -4.23
N THR A 420 1.58 5.12 -3.77
CA THR A 420 0.39 5.55 -4.52
C THR A 420 -0.60 6.24 -3.61
N TYR A 421 -1.28 7.25 -4.16
CA TYR A 421 -2.49 7.81 -3.58
C TYR A 421 -3.66 7.10 -4.23
N PHE A 422 -4.62 6.59 -3.45
CA PHE A 422 -5.71 5.77 -3.98
C PHE A 422 -7.06 6.48 -3.91
N ALA A 423 -7.67 6.79 -5.05
CA ALA A 423 -9.05 7.27 -5.12
C ALA A 423 -9.99 6.10 -5.44
N HIS A 424 -10.77 5.66 -4.45
CA HIS A 424 -11.76 4.60 -4.65
C HIS A 424 -12.99 5.18 -5.34
N LEU A 425 -13.31 4.72 -6.55
CA LEU A 425 -14.50 5.17 -7.25
C LEU A 425 -15.02 4.14 -8.25
N ASP A 426 -16.35 3.99 -8.31
CA ASP A 426 -17.05 3.26 -9.38
C ASP A 426 -17.45 4.24 -10.52
N THR A 427 -17.75 5.48 -10.15
CA THR A 427 -17.99 6.62 -11.04
C THR A 427 -17.22 7.85 -10.55
N VAL A 428 -16.81 8.75 -11.46
CA VAL A 428 -16.05 9.95 -11.05
C VAL A 428 -16.93 10.90 -10.24
N GLU A 429 -18.23 10.90 -10.50
CA GLU A 429 -19.23 11.69 -9.79
C GLU A 429 -19.29 11.33 -8.30
N GLU A 430 -19.25 10.03 -7.98
CA GLU A 430 -19.23 9.54 -6.59
C GLU A 430 -17.84 9.68 -5.93
N GLY A 431 -16.77 9.65 -6.73
CA GLY A 431 -15.38 9.68 -6.26
C GLY A 431 -14.63 11.01 -6.41
N ALA A 432 -15.29 12.07 -6.88
CA ALA A 432 -14.65 13.35 -7.21
C ALA A 432 -13.89 13.97 -6.03
N PRO A 433 -14.41 13.97 -4.77
CA PRO A 433 -13.69 14.55 -3.64
C PRO A 433 -12.33 13.87 -3.40
N ASP A 434 -12.27 12.55 -3.52
CA ASP A 434 -11.02 11.78 -3.35
C ASP A 434 -10.02 12.13 -4.45
N LEU A 435 -10.49 12.23 -5.69
CA LEU A 435 -9.62 12.57 -6.82
C LEU A 435 -9.07 14.00 -6.72
N ASP A 436 -9.88 14.96 -6.27
CA ASP A 436 -9.45 16.35 -6.08
C ASP A 436 -8.32 16.48 -5.04
N VAL A 437 -8.39 15.69 -3.96
CA VAL A 437 -7.32 15.62 -2.95
C VAL A 437 -6.04 15.07 -3.59
N GLY A 438 -6.14 14.00 -4.38
CA GLY A 438 -5.01 13.45 -5.13
C GLY A 438 -4.37 14.47 -6.08
N ILE A 439 -5.17 15.18 -6.87
CA ILE A 439 -4.68 16.23 -7.78
C ILE A 439 -3.99 17.36 -7.02
N LYS A 440 -4.54 17.78 -5.87
CA LYS A 440 -3.90 18.81 -5.01
C LYS A 440 -2.52 18.35 -4.52
N ILE A 441 -2.39 17.11 -4.05
CA ILE A 441 -1.12 16.52 -3.62
C ILE A 441 -0.11 16.54 -4.77
N PHE A 442 -0.49 16.03 -5.94
CA PHE A 442 0.42 15.94 -7.10
C PHE A 442 0.70 17.30 -7.77
N THR A 443 -0.14 18.31 -7.55
CA THR A 443 0.19 19.69 -7.91
C THR A 443 1.41 20.17 -7.12
N GLY A 444 1.47 19.86 -5.83
CA GLY A 444 2.61 20.15 -4.97
C GLY A 444 3.84 19.29 -5.28
N LEU A 445 3.67 17.99 -5.52
CA LEU A 445 4.78 17.04 -5.75
C LEU A 445 5.40 17.12 -7.15
N ASN A 446 4.57 17.22 -8.18
CA ASN A 446 4.97 17.08 -9.58
C ASN A 446 4.85 18.39 -10.35
N VAL A 447 3.65 18.99 -10.40
CA VAL A 447 3.38 20.16 -11.25
C VAL A 447 4.26 21.36 -10.87
N SER A 448 4.53 21.55 -9.57
CA SER A 448 5.45 22.60 -9.07
C SER A 448 6.89 22.48 -9.59
N ARG A 449 7.25 21.35 -10.20
CA ARG A 449 8.57 21.03 -10.77
C ARG A 449 8.48 20.70 -12.26
N ASP A 450 7.40 21.11 -12.92
CA ASP A 450 7.12 20.87 -14.34
C ASP A 450 7.07 19.37 -14.74
N LEU A 451 6.69 18.51 -13.79
CA LEU A 451 6.42 17.09 -14.05
C LEU A 451 4.91 16.84 -14.10
N PRO A 452 4.42 15.98 -15.01
CA PRO A 452 2.99 15.71 -15.10
C PRO A 452 2.52 14.80 -13.95
N ILE A 453 1.19 14.74 -13.80
CA ILE A 453 0.49 13.86 -12.86
C ILE A 453 0.18 12.53 -13.57
N PRO A 454 0.82 11.41 -13.17
CA PRO A 454 0.51 10.10 -13.71
C PRO A 454 -0.67 9.47 -12.94
N ILE A 455 -1.71 9.07 -13.68
CA ILE A 455 -2.90 8.41 -13.16
C ILE A 455 -3.01 7.00 -13.76
N VAL A 456 -3.21 6.00 -12.92
CA VAL A 456 -3.52 4.63 -13.34
C VAL A 456 -4.97 4.32 -12.98
N VAL A 457 -5.82 4.15 -13.98
CA VAL A 457 -7.22 3.76 -13.82
C VAL A 457 -7.31 2.24 -13.95
N ARG A 458 -7.96 1.58 -12.99
CA ARG A 458 -8.12 0.14 -13.01
C ARG A 458 -9.51 -0.33 -12.63
N PHE A 459 -10.07 -1.16 -13.51
CA PHE A 459 -11.27 -1.94 -13.25
C PHE A 459 -10.98 -3.44 -13.28
N ASP A 460 -11.60 -4.14 -12.35
CA ASP A 460 -11.50 -5.59 -12.24
C ASP A 460 -12.72 -6.24 -12.91
N TYR A 461 -12.54 -7.40 -13.55
CA TYR A 461 -13.63 -8.20 -14.14
C TYR A 461 -13.51 -9.68 -13.74
N HIS A 462 -14.58 -10.45 -13.99
CA HIS A 462 -14.59 -11.90 -13.83
C HIS A 462 -14.65 -12.53 -15.23
N SER A 463 -13.59 -13.23 -15.65
CA SER A 463 -13.53 -13.84 -16.98
C SER A 463 -14.60 -14.90 -17.21
N ASN A 464 -15.14 -15.49 -16.15
CA ASN A 464 -16.26 -16.43 -16.24
C ASN A 464 -17.60 -15.78 -16.63
N VAL A 465 -17.70 -14.45 -16.63
CA VAL A 465 -18.92 -13.71 -16.98
C VAL A 465 -18.80 -13.17 -18.41
N PRO A 466 -19.61 -13.64 -19.37
CA PRO A 466 -19.57 -13.17 -20.75
C PRO A 466 -19.67 -11.64 -20.87
N GLY A 467 -18.79 -11.06 -21.68
CA GLY A 467 -18.71 -9.61 -21.92
C GLY A 467 -18.17 -8.77 -20.76
N ALA A 468 -17.71 -9.38 -19.65
CA ALA A 468 -17.29 -8.63 -18.48
C ALA A 468 -16.00 -7.83 -18.70
N ARG A 469 -15.07 -8.36 -19.51
CA ARG A 469 -13.84 -7.65 -19.90
C ARG A 469 -14.19 -6.37 -20.68
N GLU A 470 -15.08 -6.48 -21.66
CA GLU A 470 -15.50 -5.35 -22.50
C GLU A 470 -16.24 -4.29 -21.69
N ARG A 471 -17.06 -4.70 -20.71
CA ARG A 471 -17.70 -3.77 -19.76
C ARG A 471 -16.67 -3.04 -18.91
N ALA A 472 -15.70 -3.75 -18.34
CA ALA A 472 -14.62 -3.12 -17.56
C ALA A 472 -13.79 -2.12 -18.39
N ILE A 473 -13.51 -2.42 -19.67
CA ILE A 473 -12.85 -1.48 -20.58
C ILE A 473 -13.71 -0.23 -20.81
N LYS A 474 -15.01 -0.40 -21.02
CA LYS A 474 -15.95 0.73 -21.18
C LYS A 474 -16.03 1.58 -19.91
N ASP A 475 -15.99 0.97 -18.74
CA ASP A 475 -15.96 1.68 -17.45
C ASP A 475 -14.65 2.47 -17.30
N CYS A 476 -13.49 1.88 -17.63
CA CYS A 476 -12.21 2.61 -17.69
C CYS A 476 -12.28 3.83 -18.60
N GLN A 477 -12.87 3.70 -19.79
CA GLN A 477 -13.02 4.80 -20.75
C GLN A 477 -14.02 5.87 -20.28
N ARG A 478 -15.06 5.49 -19.54
CA ARG A 478 -15.99 6.45 -18.93
C ARG A 478 -15.26 7.30 -17.88
N VAL A 479 -14.50 6.65 -17.01
CA VAL A 479 -13.67 7.33 -16.00
C VAL A 479 -12.60 8.20 -16.66
N GLU A 480 -11.92 7.71 -17.71
CA GLU A 480 -10.94 8.49 -18.49
C GLU A 480 -11.53 9.83 -18.95
N ARG A 481 -12.70 9.80 -19.60
CA ARG A 481 -13.37 11.03 -20.10
C ARG A 481 -13.74 11.98 -18.97
N ALA A 482 -14.32 11.46 -17.89
CA ALA A 482 -14.72 12.30 -16.77
C ALA A 482 -13.51 12.97 -16.07
N ILE A 483 -12.37 12.28 -15.97
CA ILE A 483 -11.11 12.87 -15.48
C ILE A 483 -10.61 13.97 -16.44
N GLN A 484 -10.62 13.70 -17.75
CA GLN A 484 -10.22 14.67 -18.77
C GLN A 484 -11.08 15.93 -18.77
N GLU A 485 -12.40 15.78 -18.64
CA GLU A 485 -13.35 16.89 -18.59
C GLU A 485 -13.17 17.71 -17.31
N ARG A 486 -13.03 17.06 -16.16
CA ARG A 486 -12.86 17.73 -14.86
C ARG A 486 -11.54 18.50 -14.76
N TYR A 487 -10.44 17.94 -15.28
CA TYR A 487 -9.10 18.54 -15.21
C TYR A 487 -8.57 18.94 -16.58
N GLN A 488 -9.46 19.47 -17.42
CA GLN A 488 -9.20 19.79 -18.82
C GLN A 488 -7.95 20.63 -19.04
N LYS A 489 -7.69 21.61 -18.17
CA LYS A 489 -6.48 22.43 -18.24
C LYS A 489 -5.20 21.60 -18.12
N LEU A 490 -5.09 20.79 -17.07
CA LEU A 490 -3.91 19.94 -16.85
C LEU A 490 -3.73 18.93 -17.99
N TYR A 491 -4.82 18.38 -18.51
CA TYR A 491 -4.78 17.44 -19.63
C TYR A 491 -4.31 18.10 -20.93
N ASN A 492 -4.87 19.26 -21.28
CA ASN A 492 -4.51 20.00 -22.50
C ASN A 492 -3.07 20.50 -22.46
N ASP A 493 -2.58 20.87 -21.27
CA ASP A 493 -1.21 21.35 -21.04
C ASP A 493 -0.17 20.20 -21.03
N GLY A 494 -0.57 18.93 -21.19
CA GLY A 494 0.34 17.78 -21.09
C GLY A 494 0.78 17.45 -19.66
N MET A 495 0.16 18.07 -18.66
CA MET A 495 0.49 17.92 -17.24
C MET A 495 -0.30 16.81 -16.53
N LEU A 496 -1.10 16.04 -17.27
CA LEU A 496 -1.86 14.90 -16.75
C LEU A 496 -1.91 13.79 -17.78
N HIS A 497 -1.45 12.59 -17.39
CA HIS A 497 -1.50 11.40 -18.22
C HIS A 497 -2.22 10.25 -17.51
N ILE A 498 -2.95 9.44 -18.28
CA ILE A 498 -3.79 8.36 -17.77
C ILE A 498 -3.40 7.04 -18.46
N LEU A 499 -3.13 6.01 -17.66
CA LEU A 499 -3.01 4.62 -18.09
C LEU A 499 -4.27 3.86 -17.70
N LEU A 500 -4.94 3.24 -18.67
CA LEU A 500 -6.10 2.37 -18.44
C LEU A 500 -5.64 0.93 -18.34
N THR A 501 -6.03 0.26 -17.27
CA THR A 501 -5.74 -1.15 -17.03
C THR A 501 -7.00 -1.91 -16.65
N VAL A 502 -7.07 -3.19 -17.02
CA VAL A 502 -8.13 -4.11 -16.57
C VAL A 502 -7.53 -5.38 -16.00
N ARG A 503 -8.18 -5.99 -15.01
CA ARG A 503 -7.65 -7.20 -14.37
C ARG A 503 -8.72 -8.26 -14.18
N ASP A 504 -8.39 -9.50 -14.53
CA ASP A 504 -9.21 -10.65 -14.21
C ASP A 504 -9.05 -11.03 -12.72
N ARG A 505 -10.17 -11.15 -12.02
CA ARG A 505 -10.21 -11.56 -10.61
C ARG A 505 -10.24 -13.06 -10.42
N ASP A 506 -10.66 -13.80 -11.44
CA ASP A 506 -10.76 -15.26 -11.39
C ASP A 506 -9.39 -15.92 -11.53
N GLN A 507 -8.40 -15.18 -12.03
CA GLN A 507 -7.03 -15.64 -12.25
C GLN A 507 -6.03 -14.88 -11.38
N HIS A 508 -4.93 -15.55 -11.01
CA HIS A 508 -3.77 -14.91 -10.40
C HIS A 508 -2.87 -14.31 -11.47
N SER A 509 -3.38 -13.31 -12.20
CA SER A 509 -2.69 -12.66 -13.29
C SER A 509 -2.48 -11.16 -13.03
N PRO A 510 -1.42 -10.58 -13.62
CA PRO A 510 -1.23 -9.14 -13.64
C PRO A 510 -2.32 -8.44 -14.45
N PRO A 511 -2.57 -7.16 -14.19
CA PRO A 511 -3.46 -6.35 -15.00
C PRO A 511 -2.93 -6.23 -16.44
N GLU A 512 -3.86 -6.13 -17.38
CA GLU A 512 -3.62 -5.84 -18.79
C GLU A 512 -3.71 -4.33 -19.02
N SER A 513 -2.70 -3.76 -19.66
CA SER A 513 -2.73 -2.37 -20.14
C SER A 513 -3.56 -2.27 -21.42
N VAL A 514 -4.58 -1.41 -21.40
CA VAL A 514 -5.55 -1.29 -22.52
C VAL A 514 -5.26 -0.06 -23.37
N LYS A 515 -4.93 1.07 -22.74
CA LYS A 515 -4.74 2.36 -23.41
C LYS A 515 -3.91 3.29 -22.52
N SER A 516 -3.19 4.22 -23.13
CA SER A 516 -2.61 5.38 -22.45
C SER A 516 -2.99 6.68 -23.17
N THR A 517 -3.07 7.80 -22.45
CA THR A 517 -3.26 9.13 -23.06
C THR A 517 -1.97 9.74 -23.61
N ILE A 518 -0.83 9.08 -23.41
CA ILE A 518 0.44 9.48 -24.02
C ILE A 518 0.30 9.34 -25.54
N LYS A 519 0.45 10.45 -26.27
CA LYS A 519 0.32 10.49 -27.72
C LYS A 519 1.55 9.90 -28.38
N LEU A 520 1.49 8.61 -28.69
CA LEU A 520 2.44 7.94 -29.57
C LEU A 520 1.94 8.10 -31.00
N GLU A 521 2.21 9.24 -31.65
CA GLU A 521 1.92 9.39 -33.07
C GLU A 521 2.78 8.39 -33.86
N VAL A 522 2.20 7.23 -34.18
CA VAL A 522 2.77 6.32 -35.17
C VAL A 522 2.61 7.02 -36.50
N GLY A 523 3.71 7.43 -37.11
CA GLY A 523 3.68 8.05 -38.45
C GLY A 523 2.94 7.13 -39.39
N GLY A 524 1.75 7.54 -39.83
CA GLY A 524 1.11 6.95 -40.99
C GLY A 524 2.05 7.15 -42.17
N GLY A 525 2.50 6.04 -42.76
CA GLY A 525 3.34 6.08 -43.95
C GLY A 525 2.66 6.90 -45.04
N HIS A 526 3.37 7.90 -45.53
CA HIS A 526 3.19 8.45 -46.86
C HIS A 526 4.33 7.93 -47.74
#